data_AF-A0A7K8KLR3-F1
#
_entry.id   AF-A0A7K8KLR3-F1
#
_cell.length_a   1.000
_cell.length_b   1.000
_cell.length_c   1.000
_cell.angle_alpha   90.00
_cell.angle_beta   90.00
_cell.angle_gamma   90.00
#
_symmetry.space_group_name_H-M   'P 1'
#
loop_
_entity.id
_entity.type
_entity.pdbx_description
1 polymer ?
#
loop_
_entity_poly.entity_id
_entity_poly.type
_entity_poly.pdbx_seq_one_letter_code
_entity_poly.pdbx_strand_id
1 'polypeptide(L)'
;MAGTLGGMFTSQPPGPPPGPGPGPGSGPGPGSGPGPGPPGGPGPAGLIPPPTGLRNPSNTLVDELEASFEACFASLVSQDYVNGTDQEEIRTGVDQCIQKFLDVARQTECFFLQKRLQLSVQKPEQVIKEDVSELRNELQRKEALIQKHLTKLRHWQQVLEDISGQHKKPAEMPQGPLAYLEQASANIPAPMKQT
;
A
#
# COMPACT_ATOMS: atom_id res chain seq x y z
N MET A 1 7.23 53.08 18.08
CA MET A 1 8.67 52.92 18.35
C MET A 1 8.85 52.50 19.80
N ALA A 2 9.75 51.53 20.03
CA ALA A 2 10.24 50.97 21.29
C ALA A 2 9.30 50.06 22.11
N GLY A 3 9.78 48.84 22.39
CA GLY A 3 9.12 47.79 23.16
C GLY A 3 9.97 46.51 23.15
N THR A 4 10.88 46.43 24.10
CA THR A 4 12.06 45.56 24.23
C THR A 4 11.77 44.24 24.98
N LEU A 5 12.37 43.13 24.48
CA LEU A 5 12.90 41.91 25.17
C LEU A 5 12.06 41.05 26.14
N GLY A 6 12.13 39.72 25.90
CA GLY A 6 12.78 38.79 26.85
C GLY A 6 11.91 37.90 27.75
N GLY A 7 12.15 36.57 27.67
CA GLY A 7 11.68 35.55 28.61
C GLY A 7 10.26 35.03 28.30
N MET A 8 9.89 33.76 28.48
CA MET A 8 10.31 32.81 29.50
C MET A 8 10.08 31.38 29.00
N PHE A 9 11.15 30.58 29.01
CA PHE A 9 11.08 29.12 29.09
C PHE A 9 10.70 28.78 30.54
N THR A 10 9.59 28.07 30.77
CA THR A 10 9.30 27.48 32.08
C THR A 10 9.02 26.00 31.92
N SER A 11 10.00 25.24 32.38
CA SER A 11 10.02 23.83 32.73
C SER A 11 8.74 23.35 33.44
N GLN A 12 8.08 22.37 32.84
CA GLN A 12 7.00 21.60 33.46
C GLN A 12 7.60 20.49 34.35
N PRO A 13 7.23 20.40 35.65
CA PRO A 13 7.75 19.35 36.53
C PRO A 13 7.16 17.96 36.19
N PRO A 14 7.90 16.87 36.42
CA PRO A 14 7.40 15.51 36.21
C PRO A 14 6.35 15.14 37.26
N GLY A 15 5.26 14.51 36.81
CA GLY A 15 4.17 14.05 37.67
C GLY A 15 4.58 12.90 38.60
N PRO A 16 3.83 12.68 39.71
CA PRO A 16 4.12 11.61 40.65
C PRO A 16 3.85 10.21 40.05
N PRO A 17 4.55 9.16 40.51
CA PRO A 17 4.33 7.80 40.03
C PRO A 17 2.98 7.23 40.50
N PRO A 18 2.36 6.32 39.73
CA PRO A 18 1.13 5.65 40.14
C PRO A 18 1.40 4.69 41.31
N GLY A 19 0.53 4.71 42.32
CA GLY A 19 0.59 3.82 43.48
C GLY A 19 0.16 2.37 43.16
N PRO A 20 0.48 1.40 44.04
CA PRO A 20 0.12 0.01 43.83
C PRO A 20 -1.37 -0.24 44.17
N GLY A 21 -2.13 -0.69 43.17
CA GLY A 21 -3.53 -1.14 43.30
C GLY A 21 -3.65 -2.67 43.39
N PRO A 22 -4.80 -3.20 43.84
CA PRO A 22 -4.88 -4.33 44.77
C PRO A 22 -4.66 -5.72 44.14
N GLY A 23 -4.18 -6.63 44.99
CA GLY A 23 -3.86 -8.03 44.66
C GLY A 23 -5.07 -8.92 44.29
N PRO A 24 -4.80 -10.20 43.99
CA PRO A 24 -5.76 -11.09 43.33
C PRO A 24 -6.88 -11.51 44.28
N GLY A 25 -8.11 -11.16 43.91
CA GLY A 25 -9.34 -11.60 44.55
C GLY A 25 -9.67 -13.06 44.25
N SER A 26 -10.15 -13.73 45.29
CA SER A 26 -10.47 -15.14 45.44
C SER A 26 -11.66 -15.62 44.57
N GLY A 27 -11.48 -16.77 43.91
CA GLY A 27 -12.42 -17.89 43.73
C GLY A 27 -13.87 -17.67 43.24
N PRO A 28 -14.34 -18.42 42.22
CA PRO A 28 -15.75 -18.43 41.85
C PRO A 28 -16.57 -19.37 42.77
N GLY A 29 -17.64 -18.84 43.36
CA GLY A 29 -18.66 -19.62 44.06
C GLY A 29 -19.70 -20.22 43.08
N PRO A 30 -20.43 -21.29 43.45
CA PRO A 30 -21.35 -21.98 42.57
C PRO A 30 -22.79 -21.45 42.65
N GLY A 31 -23.45 -21.39 41.49
CA GLY A 31 -24.85 -21.82 41.29
C GLY A 31 -26.00 -20.90 41.76
N SER A 32 -26.71 -20.31 40.80
CA SER A 32 -28.14 -19.97 40.93
C SER A 32 -28.80 -20.12 39.55
N GLY A 33 -29.89 -20.90 39.49
CA GLY A 33 -30.55 -21.35 38.26
C GLY A 33 -31.32 -20.27 37.47
N PRO A 34 -31.99 -20.68 36.36
CA PRO A 34 -32.67 -19.75 35.46
C PRO A 34 -34.06 -19.38 36.01
N GLY A 35 -34.30 -18.08 36.21
CA GLY A 35 -35.63 -17.53 36.46
C GLY A 35 -36.46 -17.41 35.17
N PRO A 36 -37.80 -17.42 35.27
CA PRO A 36 -38.69 -17.35 34.11
C PRO A 36 -38.71 -15.94 33.51
N GLY A 37 -38.70 -15.87 32.17
CA GLY A 37 -38.68 -14.61 31.41
C GLY A 37 -40.02 -13.86 31.38
N PRO A 38 -40.00 -12.54 31.13
CA PRO A 38 -41.22 -11.76 30.91
C PRO A 38 -41.76 -11.91 29.47
N PRO A 39 -43.07 -11.67 29.26
CA PRO A 39 -43.75 -11.87 27.98
C PRO A 39 -43.49 -10.74 26.97
N GLY A 40 -43.74 -11.07 25.70
CA GLY A 40 -43.30 -10.34 24.51
C GLY A 40 -43.73 -8.87 24.39
N GLY A 41 -42.82 -8.09 23.78
CA GLY A 41 -43.11 -6.82 23.14
C GLY A 41 -42.95 -6.93 21.60
N PRO A 42 -43.51 -5.98 20.82
CA PRO A 42 -43.54 -6.07 19.36
C PRO A 42 -42.16 -5.75 18.78
N GLY A 43 -41.64 -6.64 17.94
CA GLY A 43 -40.30 -6.52 17.36
C GLY A 43 -40.18 -5.43 16.28
N PRO A 44 -38.98 -4.85 16.10
CA PRO A 44 -38.59 -4.28 14.82
C PRO A 44 -38.02 -5.39 13.93
N ALA A 45 -38.58 -5.51 12.72
CA ALA A 45 -38.03 -6.29 11.64
C ALA A 45 -36.65 -5.74 11.23
N GLY A 46 -35.66 -6.61 11.04
CA GLY A 46 -34.42 -6.25 10.31
C GLY A 46 -33.09 -6.78 10.84
N LEU A 47 -33.06 -7.60 11.89
CA LEU A 47 -31.79 -8.19 12.36
C LEU A 47 -31.58 -9.57 11.73
N ILE A 48 -30.66 -9.60 10.75
CA ILE A 48 -30.03 -10.83 10.26
C ILE A 48 -29.50 -11.60 11.48
N PRO A 49 -29.87 -12.88 11.67
CA PRO A 49 -29.38 -13.64 12.82
C PRO A 49 -27.85 -13.74 12.77
N PRO A 50 -27.15 -13.68 13.93
CA PRO A 50 -25.73 -13.95 13.96
C PRO A 50 -25.49 -15.40 13.51
N PRO A 51 -24.42 -15.71 12.76
CA PRO A 51 -24.11 -17.09 12.44
C PRO A 51 -23.77 -17.82 13.74
N THR A 52 -24.70 -18.64 14.21
CA THR A 52 -24.48 -19.65 15.23
C THR A 52 -23.57 -20.72 14.63
N GLY A 53 -22.29 -20.59 14.90
CA GLY A 53 -21.30 -21.64 14.67
C GLY A 53 -20.33 -21.59 15.84
N LEU A 54 -20.49 -22.50 16.79
CA LEU A 54 -19.50 -22.78 17.81
C LEU A 54 -18.25 -23.28 17.07
N ARG A 55 -17.37 -22.36 16.64
CA ARG A 55 -16.09 -22.71 16.03
C ARG A 55 -15.21 -23.31 17.11
N ASN A 56 -14.58 -24.45 16.80
CA ASN A 56 -13.48 -24.94 17.63
C ASN A 56 -12.49 -23.79 17.85
N PRO A 57 -12.05 -23.52 19.10
CA PRO A 57 -11.24 -22.34 19.44
C PRO A 57 -9.83 -22.37 18.85
N SER A 58 -9.48 -23.40 18.06
CA SER A 58 -8.12 -23.68 17.60
C SER A 58 -7.85 -23.43 16.12
N ASN A 59 -8.85 -23.15 15.27
CA ASN A 59 -8.62 -22.87 13.83
C ASN A 59 -9.41 -21.65 13.34
N THR A 60 -8.70 -20.70 12.75
CA THR A 60 -9.25 -19.48 12.15
C THR A 60 -9.85 -19.77 10.76
N LEU A 61 -10.61 -18.81 10.21
CA LEU A 61 -11.14 -18.88 8.84
C LEU A 61 -10.01 -19.02 7.81
N VAL A 62 -8.87 -18.40 8.11
CA VAL A 62 -7.69 -18.43 7.26
C VAL A 62 -7.05 -19.81 7.31
N ASP A 63 -6.94 -20.42 8.50
CA ASP A 63 -6.39 -21.77 8.65
C ASP A 63 -7.26 -22.81 7.92
N GLU A 64 -8.58 -22.64 7.95
CA GLU A 64 -9.52 -23.50 7.23
C GLU A 64 -9.44 -23.30 5.70
N LEU A 65 -9.24 -22.05 5.27
CA LEU A 65 -9.04 -21.73 3.86
C LEU A 65 -7.75 -22.37 3.35
N GLU A 66 -6.65 -22.23 4.08
CA GLU A 66 -5.36 -22.84 3.79
C GLU A 66 -5.48 -24.37 3.74
N ALA A 67 -6.07 -25.00 4.75
CA ALA A 67 -6.26 -26.45 4.78
C ALA A 67 -7.13 -26.95 3.61
N SER A 68 -8.19 -26.22 3.23
CA SER A 68 -9.04 -26.59 2.08
C SER A 68 -8.32 -26.41 0.74
N PHE A 69 -7.45 -25.41 0.63
CA PHE A 69 -6.58 -25.21 -0.53
C PHE A 69 -5.56 -26.33 -0.66
N GLU A 70 -4.87 -26.69 0.43
CA GLU A 70 -3.89 -27.77 0.45
C GLU A 70 -4.53 -29.11 0.06
N ALA A 71 -5.70 -29.43 0.62
CA ALA A 71 -6.44 -30.63 0.25
C ALA A 71 -6.81 -30.61 -1.25
N CYS A 72 -7.25 -29.46 -1.77
CA CYS A 72 -7.66 -29.34 -3.17
C CYS A 72 -6.45 -29.52 -4.10
N PHE A 73 -5.33 -28.91 -3.75
CA PHE A 73 -4.08 -29.03 -4.48
C PHE A 73 -3.55 -30.46 -4.45
N ALA A 74 -3.52 -31.09 -3.26
CA ALA A 74 -3.10 -32.47 -3.09
C ALA A 74 -3.92 -33.42 -3.97
N SER A 75 -5.26 -33.30 -3.97
CA SER A 75 -6.15 -34.12 -4.81
C SER A 75 -5.91 -33.91 -6.31
N LEU A 76 -5.55 -32.70 -6.75
CA LEU A 76 -5.27 -32.40 -8.15
C LEU A 76 -3.92 -32.96 -8.64
N VAL A 77 -2.95 -33.10 -7.74
CA VAL A 77 -1.59 -33.59 -8.07
C VAL A 77 -1.36 -35.05 -7.68
N SER A 78 -2.35 -35.71 -7.09
CA SER A 78 -2.28 -37.13 -6.72
C SER A 78 -1.96 -38.01 -7.93
N GLN A 79 -0.93 -38.85 -7.82
CA GLN A 79 -0.59 -39.84 -8.85
C GLN A 79 -1.72 -40.86 -9.09
N ASP A 80 -2.51 -41.16 -8.06
CA ASP A 80 -3.63 -42.09 -8.16
C ASP A 80 -4.68 -41.66 -9.20
N TYR A 81 -4.80 -40.35 -9.49
CA TYR A 81 -5.65 -39.80 -10.54
C TYR A 81 -5.31 -40.33 -11.94
N VAL A 82 -4.03 -40.63 -12.20
CA VAL A 82 -3.53 -41.05 -13.52
C VAL A 82 -3.51 -42.59 -13.65
N ASN A 83 -3.51 -43.32 -12.55
CA ASN A 83 -3.19 -44.75 -12.51
C ASN A 83 -4.34 -45.68 -12.06
N GLY A 84 -5.48 -45.16 -11.61
CA GLY A 84 -6.55 -45.94 -10.96
C GLY A 84 -7.65 -46.50 -11.89
N THR A 85 -8.20 -47.67 -11.52
CA THR A 85 -9.45 -48.24 -12.08
C THR A 85 -10.72 -47.53 -11.59
N ASP A 86 -10.63 -46.74 -10.52
CA ASP A 86 -11.75 -46.05 -9.85
C ASP A 86 -11.77 -44.53 -10.14
N GLN A 87 -11.60 -44.18 -11.42
CA GLN A 87 -11.49 -42.79 -11.88
C GLN A 87 -12.70 -41.92 -11.48
N GLU A 88 -13.90 -42.50 -11.39
CA GLU A 88 -15.13 -41.81 -10.99
C GLU A 88 -15.14 -41.41 -9.51
N GLU A 89 -14.61 -42.26 -8.64
CA GLU A 89 -14.49 -41.97 -7.20
C GLU A 89 -13.45 -40.86 -6.98
N ILE A 90 -12.30 -40.96 -7.65
CA ILE A 90 -11.24 -39.94 -7.56
C ILE A 90 -11.74 -38.60 -8.08
N ARG A 91 -12.43 -38.58 -9.22
CA ARG A 91 -13.03 -37.37 -9.78
C ARG A 91 -14.04 -36.74 -8.82
N THR A 92 -14.89 -37.57 -8.21
CA THR A 92 -15.85 -37.11 -7.21
C THR A 92 -15.16 -36.52 -5.98
N GLY A 93 -14.05 -37.10 -5.53
CA GLY A 93 -13.24 -36.57 -4.43
C GLY A 93 -12.60 -35.21 -4.76
N VAL A 94 -12.09 -35.03 -5.98
CA VAL A 94 -11.56 -33.75 -6.47
C VAL A 94 -12.67 -32.68 -6.48
N ASP A 95 -13.83 -33.01 -7.04
CA ASP A 95 -14.97 -32.08 -7.11
C ASP A 95 -15.43 -31.64 -5.71
N GLN A 96 -15.46 -32.57 -4.74
CA GLN A 96 -15.77 -32.26 -3.34
C GLN A 96 -14.75 -31.31 -2.71
N CYS A 97 -13.45 -31.52 -2.98
CA CYS A 97 -12.42 -30.68 -2.41
C CYS A 97 -12.43 -29.26 -3.00
N ILE A 98 -12.68 -29.15 -4.31
CA ILE A 98 -12.87 -27.86 -4.99
C ILE A 98 -14.09 -27.14 -4.38
N GLN A 99 -15.22 -27.83 -4.24
CA GLN A 99 -16.43 -27.24 -3.68
C GLN A 99 -16.20 -26.72 -2.25
N LYS A 100 -15.54 -27.53 -1.41
CA LYS A 100 -15.20 -27.13 -0.04
C LYS A 100 -14.30 -25.89 -0.02
N PHE A 101 -13.28 -25.84 -0.86
CA PHE A 101 -12.40 -24.66 -0.98
C PHE A 101 -13.19 -23.41 -1.37
N LEU A 102 -14.09 -23.51 -2.36
CA LEU A 102 -14.93 -22.38 -2.79
C LEU A 102 -15.87 -21.89 -1.68
N ASP A 103 -16.44 -22.81 -0.90
CA ASP A 103 -17.34 -22.46 0.20
C ASP A 103 -16.59 -21.74 1.34
N VAL A 104 -15.40 -22.22 1.70
CA VAL A 104 -14.56 -21.58 2.72
C VAL A 104 -14.01 -20.24 2.23
N ALA A 105 -13.64 -20.13 0.95
CA ALA A 105 -13.22 -18.88 0.33
C ALA A 105 -14.33 -17.82 0.39
N ARG A 106 -15.56 -18.22 0.02
CA ARG A 106 -16.75 -17.34 0.12
C ARG A 106 -17.03 -16.95 1.57
N GLN A 107 -16.96 -17.90 2.51
CA GLN A 107 -17.16 -17.61 3.93
C GLN A 107 -16.11 -16.61 4.45
N THR A 108 -14.86 -16.76 4.03
CA THR A 108 -13.75 -15.87 4.40
C THR A 108 -13.96 -14.46 3.85
N GLU A 109 -14.32 -14.34 2.57
CA GLU A 109 -14.68 -13.06 1.96
C GLU A 109 -15.83 -12.39 2.71
N CYS A 110 -16.94 -13.10 2.93
CA CYS A 110 -18.10 -12.57 3.64
C CYS A 110 -17.74 -12.07 5.04
N PHE A 111 -16.90 -12.81 5.76
CA PHE A 111 -16.43 -12.41 7.08
C PHE A 111 -15.68 -11.07 7.05
N PHE A 112 -14.70 -10.92 6.16
CA PHE A 112 -13.91 -9.69 6.08
C PHE A 112 -14.73 -8.50 5.53
N LEU A 113 -15.63 -8.74 4.58
CA LEU A 113 -16.57 -7.72 4.12
C LEU A 113 -17.47 -7.23 5.25
N GLN A 114 -18.02 -8.15 6.04
CA GLN A 114 -18.85 -7.82 7.19
C GLN A 114 -18.07 -7.04 8.24
N LYS A 115 -16.82 -7.43 8.53
CA LYS A 115 -15.94 -6.71 9.47
C LYS A 115 -15.60 -5.31 8.97
N ARG A 116 -15.32 -5.15 7.68
CA ARG A 116 -15.05 -3.84 7.07
C ARG A 116 -16.27 -2.93 7.14
N LEU A 117 -17.45 -3.44 6.80
CA LEU A 117 -18.71 -2.69 6.93
C LEU A 117 -18.99 -2.32 8.39
N GLN A 118 -18.72 -3.24 9.32
CA GLN A 118 -18.86 -2.96 10.74
C GLN A 118 -17.96 -1.80 11.17
N LEU A 119 -16.69 -1.79 10.73
CA LEU A 119 -15.77 -0.70 11.04
C LEU A 119 -16.19 0.64 10.42
N SER A 120 -16.69 0.64 9.18
CA SER A 120 -17.13 1.89 8.54
C SER A 120 -18.32 2.53 9.25
N VAL A 121 -19.24 1.73 9.79
CA VAL A 121 -20.41 2.23 10.52
C VAL A 121 -20.10 2.52 11.99
N GLN A 122 -19.30 1.68 12.66
CA GLN A 122 -19.01 1.84 14.10
C GLN A 122 -17.87 2.82 14.40
N LYS A 123 -16.93 3.00 13.47
CA LYS A 123 -15.74 3.84 13.65
C LYS A 123 -15.40 4.68 12.41
N PRO A 124 -16.36 5.44 11.84
CA PRO A 124 -16.14 6.21 10.62
C PRO A 124 -14.98 7.21 10.74
N GLU A 125 -14.86 7.88 11.89
CA GLU A 125 -13.77 8.83 12.16
C GLU A 125 -12.38 8.18 12.15
N GLN A 126 -12.28 6.93 12.62
CA GLN A 126 -11.01 6.21 12.60
C GLN A 126 -10.61 5.86 11.16
N VAL A 127 -11.56 5.34 10.37
CA VAL A 127 -11.32 5.00 8.95
C VAL A 127 -10.85 6.23 8.18
N ILE A 128 -11.55 7.36 8.32
CA ILE A 128 -11.18 8.62 7.67
C ILE A 128 -9.78 9.08 8.11
N LYS A 129 -9.45 8.93 9.40
CA LYS A 129 -8.12 9.32 9.91
C LYS A 129 -7.01 8.46 9.31
N GLU A 130 -7.24 7.16 9.14
CA GLU A 130 -6.31 6.23 8.48
C GLU A 130 -6.13 6.63 7.01
N ASP A 131 -7.22 6.85 6.27
CA ASP A 131 -7.20 7.31 4.87
C ASP A 131 -6.43 8.63 4.71
N VAL A 132 -6.68 9.61 5.58
CA VAL A 132 -5.96 10.90 5.58
C VAL A 132 -4.46 10.71 5.83
N SER A 133 -4.10 9.78 6.72
CA SER A 133 -2.70 9.45 7.01
C SER A 133 -2.02 8.82 5.80
N GLU A 134 -2.67 7.87 5.12
CA GLU A 134 -2.17 7.25 3.90
C GLU A 134 -1.97 8.29 2.78
N LEU A 135 -2.96 9.16 2.57
CA LEU A 135 -2.88 10.23 1.57
C LEU A 135 -1.73 11.20 1.85
N ARG A 136 -1.50 11.55 3.13
CA ARG A 136 -0.37 12.40 3.52
C ARG A 136 0.98 11.74 3.23
N ASN A 137 1.12 10.46 3.55
CA ASN A 137 2.35 9.72 3.25
C ASN A 137 2.60 9.64 1.74
N GLU A 138 1.56 9.37 0.95
CA GLU A 138 1.67 9.32 -0.50
C GLU A 138 2.00 10.70 -1.10
N LEU A 139 1.41 11.78 -0.58
CA LEU A 139 1.74 13.15 -0.97
C LEU A 139 3.22 13.45 -0.71
N GLN A 140 3.71 13.17 0.50
CA GLN A 140 5.12 13.38 0.86
C GLN A 140 6.07 12.59 -0.06
N ARG A 141 5.72 11.33 -0.37
CA ARG A 141 6.50 10.50 -1.29
C ARG A 141 6.54 11.10 -2.70
N LYS A 142 5.42 11.61 -3.20
CA LYS A 142 5.34 12.28 -4.51
C LYS A 142 6.15 13.58 -4.52
N GLU A 143 6.06 14.40 -3.47
CA GLU A 143 6.86 15.63 -3.34
C GLU A 143 8.35 15.34 -3.37
N ALA A 144 8.81 14.32 -2.64
CA ALA A 144 10.22 13.90 -2.66
C ALA A 144 10.67 13.47 -4.07
N LEU A 145 9.81 12.74 -4.80
CA LEU A 145 10.10 12.34 -6.17
C LEU A 145 10.19 13.55 -7.12
N ILE A 146 9.29 14.50 -6.99
CA ILE A 146 9.31 15.76 -7.76
C ILE A 146 10.61 16.52 -7.47
N GLN A 147 10.99 16.69 -6.20
CA GLN A 147 12.23 17.38 -5.83
C GLN A 147 13.48 16.69 -6.41
N LYS A 148 13.49 15.35 -6.42
CA LYS A 148 14.55 14.57 -7.07
C LYS A 148 14.63 14.85 -8.57
N HIS A 149 13.50 14.93 -9.27
CA HIS A 149 13.47 15.24 -10.70
C HIS A 149 13.85 16.69 -11.00
N LEU A 150 13.36 17.65 -10.23
CA LEU A 150 13.76 19.06 -10.35
C LEU A 150 15.26 19.25 -10.16
N THR A 151 15.86 18.49 -9.25
CA THR A 151 17.32 18.50 -9.05
C THR A 151 18.07 17.99 -10.27
N LYS A 152 17.60 16.88 -10.87
CA LYS A 152 18.17 16.37 -12.14
C LYS A 152 18.01 17.37 -13.28
N LEU A 153 16.85 18.02 -13.40
CA LEU A 153 16.61 19.03 -14.43
C LEU A 153 17.58 20.19 -14.29
N ARG A 154 17.76 20.74 -13.08
CA ARG A 154 18.74 21.79 -12.82
C ARG A 154 20.17 21.35 -13.16
N HIS A 155 20.53 20.13 -12.81
CA HIS A 155 21.85 19.58 -13.17
C HIS A 155 22.05 19.53 -14.69
N TRP A 156 21.07 19.05 -15.44
CA TRP A 156 21.17 19.00 -16.91
C TRP A 156 21.15 20.37 -17.55
N GLN A 157 20.36 21.31 -17.03
CA GLN A 157 20.40 22.71 -17.46
C GLN A 157 21.80 23.30 -17.29
N GLN A 158 22.44 23.09 -16.14
CA GLN A 158 23.81 23.53 -15.90
C GLN A 158 24.80 22.91 -16.91
N VAL A 159 24.72 21.59 -17.12
CA VAL A 159 25.61 20.89 -18.08
C VAL A 159 25.45 21.47 -19.49
N LEU A 160 24.23 21.77 -19.92
CA LEU A 160 23.97 22.38 -21.23
C LEU A 160 24.50 23.82 -21.31
N GLU A 161 24.33 24.61 -20.25
CA GLU A 161 24.88 25.97 -20.17
C GLU A 161 26.40 25.96 -20.25
N ASP A 162 27.07 25.07 -19.51
CA ASP A 162 28.52 24.90 -19.52
C ASP A 162 29.03 24.55 -20.92
N ILE A 163 28.38 23.62 -21.62
CA ILE A 163 28.71 23.25 -23.01
C ILE A 163 28.54 24.46 -23.96
N SER A 164 27.45 25.20 -23.82
CA SER A 164 27.17 26.37 -24.67
C SER A 164 28.14 27.54 -24.42
N GLY A 165 28.57 27.72 -23.16
CA GLY A 165 29.51 28.76 -22.74
C GLY A 165 30.95 28.48 -23.17
N GLN A 166 31.37 27.21 -23.22
CA GLN A 166 32.67 26.81 -23.77
C GLN A 166 32.81 27.12 -25.27
N HIS A 167 31.69 27.14 -26.02
CA HIS A 167 31.67 27.57 -27.42
C HIS A 167 31.73 29.10 -27.62
N LYS A 168 31.76 29.89 -26.53
CA LYS A 168 31.89 31.36 -26.54
C LYS A 168 33.25 31.88 -26.09
N LYS A 169 34.32 31.09 -26.20
CA LYS A 169 35.67 31.67 -26.23
C LYS A 169 35.86 32.31 -27.62
N PRO A 170 36.27 33.59 -27.73
CA PRO A 170 36.69 34.16 -29.01
C PRO A 170 38.03 33.51 -29.39
N ALA A 171 37.99 32.26 -29.82
CA ALA A 171 38.95 31.78 -30.78
C ALA A 171 38.50 32.34 -32.12
N GLU A 172 39.45 32.94 -32.84
CA GLU A 172 39.33 33.48 -34.18
C GLU A 172 38.26 32.77 -35.02
N MET A 173 37.37 33.58 -35.60
CA MET A 173 36.54 33.30 -36.77
C MET A 173 36.74 31.89 -37.37
N PRO A 174 35.77 30.96 -37.21
CA PRO A 174 35.73 29.78 -38.05
C PRO A 174 35.31 30.28 -39.44
N GLN A 175 36.28 30.56 -40.30
CA GLN A 175 36.04 30.71 -41.73
C GLN A 175 35.31 29.45 -42.21
N GLY A 176 33.99 29.55 -42.38
CA GLY A 176 33.17 28.47 -42.89
C GLY A 176 33.61 28.06 -44.30
N PRO A 177 33.14 26.92 -44.83
CA PRO A 177 33.55 26.40 -46.14
C PRO A 177 33.43 27.43 -47.30
N LEU A 178 32.53 28.40 -47.16
CA LEU A 178 32.35 29.52 -48.09
C LEU A 178 33.53 30.50 -48.12
N ALA A 179 34.16 30.78 -46.98
CA ALA A 179 35.30 31.69 -46.92
C ALA A 179 36.53 31.12 -47.63
N TYR A 180 36.69 29.79 -47.65
CA TYR A 180 37.74 29.13 -48.42
C TYR A 180 37.54 29.27 -49.94
N LEU A 181 36.29 29.16 -50.41
CA LEU A 181 35.95 29.34 -51.82
C LEU A 181 36.13 30.79 -52.28
N GLU A 182 35.75 31.76 -51.44
CA GLU A 182 35.90 33.18 -51.74
C GLU A 182 37.39 33.58 -51.82
N GLN A 183 38.22 33.05 -50.92
CA GLN A 183 39.66 33.29 -50.89
C GLN A 183 40.40 32.61 -52.05
N ALA A 184 39.92 31.46 -52.52
CA ALA A 184 40.42 30.81 -53.75
C ALA A 184 40.08 31.61 -55.02
N SER A 185 38.92 32.28 -55.05
CA SER A 185 38.52 33.13 -56.19
C SER A 185 39.33 34.44 -56.29
N ALA A 186 39.80 34.96 -55.15
CA ALA A 186 40.56 36.21 -55.08
C ALA A 186 42.05 36.07 -55.47
N ASN A 187 42.55 34.84 -55.67
CA ASN A 187 43.96 34.57 -55.96
C ASN A 187 44.24 34.19 -57.43
N ILE A 188 43.34 34.52 -58.36
CA ILE A 188 43.60 34.30 -59.80
C ILE A 188 44.49 35.45 -60.31
N PRO A 189 45.73 35.19 -60.78
CA PRO A 189 46.56 36.23 -61.39
C PRO A 189 45.90 36.75 -62.67
N ALA A 190 45.85 38.07 -62.85
CA ALA A 190 45.31 38.70 -64.05
C ALA A 190 46.06 38.22 -65.32
N PRO A 191 45.37 38.02 -66.45
CA PRO A 191 46.01 37.55 -67.67
C PRO A 191 46.98 38.62 -68.18
N MET A 192 48.24 38.23 -68.38
CA MET A 192 49.25 39.09 -68.99
C MET A 192 48.84 39.40 -70.43
N LYS A 193 48.72 40.69 -70.77
CA LYS A 193 48.54 41.13 -72.15
C LYS A 193 49.79 40.76 -72.94
N GLN A 194 49.66 39.89 -73.94
CA GLN A 194 50.67 39.73 -74.98
C GLN A 194 50.53 40.88 -75.98
N THR A 195 51.64 41.57 -76.21
CA THR A 195 51.86 42.55 -77.28
C THR A 195 52.16 41.84 -78.59
#